data_AF-A0A813CCL6-F1
#
_entry.id   AF-A0A813CCL6-F1
#
_cell.length_a   1.000
_cell.length_b   1.000
_cell.length_c   1.000
_cell.angle_alpha   90.00
_cell.angle_beta   90.00
_cell.angle_gamma   90.00
#
_symmetry.space_group_name_H-M   'P 1'
#
loop_
_entity.id
_entity.type
_entity.pdbx_description
1 polymer ?
#
loop_
_entity_poly.entity_id
_entity_poly.type
_entity_poly.pdbx_seq_one_letter_code
_entity_poly.pdbx_strand_id
1 'polypeptide(L)'
;MLIFGVLLLLCVLGFLAVCTYAVIVVPRWSRDGLHANFQAFRFLLYRFRLDSSWFGVLLLLRGPLMSLPIALATDYPPVQVMSLMLVFLVILIIQSKAWPWKVPLLNVLDCFTGFCITMLVASNSLYLGALEGSMKDFADGVGSVIMGMMGAAVTLLFVMTVCALTFRAALGGQQELIAFNLQRTPAPTLAAESLQSMSAKLVEMDRAGLVKALSAMGVYDNKLLLASVSLLGTEVVPSYADQMATRHAEGREDGVGCMFVTD
;
A
#
# COMPACT_ATOMS: atom_id res chain seq x y z
N MET A 1 1.56 -31.99 -20.47
CA MET A 1 1.41 -31.26 -19.19
C MET A 1 2.67 -30.49 -18.81
N LEU A 2 3.87 -31.11 -18.81
CA LEU A 2 5.13 -30.42 -18.45
C LEU A 2 5.44 -29.19 -19.33
N ILE A 3 5.30 -29.31 -20.66
CA ILE A 3 5.53 -28.18 -21.59
C ILE A 3 4.62 -26.99 -21.26
N PHE A 4 3.33 -27.24 -21.02
CA PHE A 4 2.37 -26.19 -20.63
C PHE A 4 2.73 -25.57 -19.27
N GLY A 5 3.19 -26.38 -18.31
CA GLY A 5 3.65 -25.90 -17.01
C GLY A 5 4.89 -24.98 -17.13
N VAL A 6 5.87 -25.36 -17.96
CA VAL A 6 7.07 -24.55 -18.22
C VAL A 6 6.69 -23.25 -18.93
N LEU A 7 5.80 -23.31 -19.94
CA LEU A 7 5.34 -22.12 -20.64
C LEU A 7 4.63 -21.15 -19.68
N LEU A 8 3.74 -21.67 -18.82
CA LEU A 8 3.04 -20.87 -17.82
C LEU A 8 4.01 -20.26 -16.82
N LEU A 9 5.03 -21.01 -16.37
CA LEU A 9 6.08 -20.50 -15.51
C LEU A 9 6.85 -19.34 -16.17
N LEU A 10 7.22 -19.48 -17.45
CA LEU A 10 7.89 -18.40 -18.20
C LEU A 10 6.99 -17.17 -18.32
N CYS A 11 5.69 -17.34 -18.57
CA CYS A 11 4.74 -16.23 -18.60
C CYS A 11 4.63 -15.52 -17.24
N VAL A 12 4.55 -16.27 -16.14
CA VAL A 12 4.49 -15.72 -14.78
C VAL A 12 5.78 -14.96 -14.44
N LEU A 13 6.94 -15.54 -14.76
CA LEU A 13 8.24 -14.90 -14.51
C LEU A 13 8.42 -13.63 -15.37
N GLY A 14 8.02 -13.66 -16.64
CA GLY A 14 8.03 -12.49 -17.52
C GLY A 14 7.13 -11.37 -16.99
N PHE A 15 5.92 -11.72 -16.55
CA PHE A 15 5.00 -10.76 -15.94
C PHE A 15 5.54 -10.15 -14.64
N LEU A 16 6.12 -10.98 -13.75
CA LEU A 16 6.75 -10.52 -12.52
C LEU A 16 7.97 -9.61 -12.79
N ALA A 17 8.77 -9.92 -13.81
CA ALA A 17 9.90 -9.08 -14.22
C ALA A 17 9.44 -7.70 -14.68
N VAL A 18 8.39 -7.63 -15.51
CA VAL A 18 7.79 -6.36 -15.96
C VAL A 18 7.21 -5.58 -14.77
N CYS A 19 6.51 -6.24 -13.85
CA CYS A 19 5.97 -5.59 -12.64
C CYS A 19 7.09 -5.05 -11.73
N THR A 20 8.18 -5.80 -11.57
CA THR A 20 9.35 -5.38 -10.77
C THR A 20 10.01 -4.16 -11.40
N TYR A 21 10.22 -4.19 -12.72
CA TYR A 21 10.73 -3.05 -13.47
C TYR A 21 9.83 -1.82 -13.29
N ALA A 22 8.51 -1.99 -13.42
CA ALA A 22 7.55 -0.90 -13.27
C ALA A 22 7.64 -0.24 -11.89
N VAL A 23 7.70 -1.02 -10.80
CA VAL A 23 7.86 -0.48 -9.44
C VAL A 23 9.12 0.38 -9.30
N ILE A 24 10.24 -0.03 -9.91
CA ILE A 24 11.51 0.70 -9.80
C ILE A 24 11.45 2.02 -10.59
N VAL A 25 10.77 2.04 -11.74
CA VAL A 25 10.75 3.18 -12.66
C VAL A 25 9.62 4.16 -12.37
N VAL A 26 8.48 3.71 -11.85
CA VAL A 26 7.31 4.57 -11.61
C VAL A 26 7.60 5.82 -10.76
N PRO A 27 8.39 5.76 -9.67
CA PRO A 27 8.74 6.97 -8.92
C PRO A 27 9.43 8.04 -9.78
N ARG A 28 10.15 7.65 -10.84
CA ARG A 28 10.75 8.59 -11.81
C ARG A 28 9.69 9.16 -12.73
N TRP A 29 8.84 8.32 -13.32
CA TRP A 29 7.74 8.78 -14.19
C TRP A 29 6.77 9.72 -13.49
N SER A 30 6.53 9.52 -12.19
CA SER A 30 5.71 10.42 -11.38
C SER A 30 6.34 11.81 -11.22
N ARG A 31 7.68 11.90 -11.20
CA ARG A 31 8.41 13.18 -11.10
C ARG A 31 8.47 13.89 -12.45
N ASP A 32 8.54 13.12 -13.54
CA ASP A 32 8.63 13.65 -14.90
C ASP A 32 7.26 14.02 -15.51
N GLY A 33 6.15 13.84 -14.77
CA GLY A 33 4.81 14.17 -15.25
C GLY A 33 4.26 13.22 -16.33
N LEU A 34 4.83 12.01 -16.48
CA LEU A 34 4.43 11.04 -17.50
C LEU A 34 3.18 10.24 -17.09
N HIS A 35 2.04 10.93 -17.01
CA HIS A 35 0.78 10.38 -16.49
C HIS A 35 0.25 9.16 -17.28
N ALA A 36 0.48 9.09 -18.59
CA ALA A 36 -0.02 7.98 -19.42
C ALA A 36 0.57 6.62 -19.02
N ASN A 37 1.89 6.56 -18.79
CA ASN A 37 2.57 5.33 -18.39
C ASN A 37 2.17 4.91 -16.97
N PHE A 38 1.95 5.89 -16.09
CA PHE A 38 1.50 5.64 -14.72
C PHE A 38 0.12 4.96 -14.67
N GLN A 39 -0.80 5.33 -15.57
CA GLN A 39 -2.14 4.75 -15.61
C GLN A 39 -2.14 3.25 -15.90
N ALA A 40 -1.22 2.76 -16.75
CA ALA A 40 -1.11 1.34 -17.08
C ALA A 40 -0.78 0.47 -15.84
N PHE A 41 0.00 0.99 -14.90
CA PHE A 41 0.41 0.28 -13.68
C PHE A 41 -0.43 0.64 -12.45
N ARG A 42 -1.53 1.37 -12.64
CA ARG A 42 -2.42 1.78 -11.55
C ARG A 42 -2.96 0.58 -10.78
N PHE A 43 -3.19 -0.57 -11.42
CA PHE A 43 -3.67 -1.78 -10.73
C PHE A 43 -2.69 -2.26 -9.64
N LEU A 44 -1.39 -2.07 -9.85
CA LEU A 44 -0.34 -2.52 -8.93
C LEU A 44 -0.15 -1.49 -7.81
N LEU A 45 -0.26 -0.20 -8.10
CA LEU A 45 0.17 0.87 -7.19
C LEU A 45 -0.98 1.53 -6.41
N TYR A 46 -2.18 1.55 -6.96
CA TYR A 46 -3.29 2.35 -6.45
C TYR A 46 -3.65 2.03 -4.99
N ARG A 47 -3.49 0.76 -4.59
CA ARG A 47 -3.83 0.26 -3.26
C ARG A 47 -2.77 0.52 -2.20
N PHE A 48 -1.52 0.75 -2.61
CA PHE A 48 -0.38 0.84 -1.69
C PHE A 48 0.07 2.29 -1.48
N ARG A 49 0.76 2.52 -0.36
CA ARG A 49 1.50 3.75 -0.12
C ARG A 49 2.65 3.87 -1.12
N LEU A 50 2.95 5.09 -1.58
CA LEU A 50 4.04 5.34 -2.54
C LEU A 50 5.39 4.82 -2.02
N ASP A 51 5.65 4.98 -0.71
CA ASP A 51 6.87 4.51 -0.02
C ASP A 51 7.04 2.98 -0.07
N SER A 52 5.94 2.24 -0.19
CA SER A 52 5.90 0.77 -0.19
C SER A 52 5.30 0.20 -1.47
N SER A 53 5.44 0.92 -2.58
CA SER A 53 4.99 0.50 -3.92
C SER A 53 5.56 -0.86 -4.35
N TRP A 54 6.76 -1.21 -3.88
CA TRP A 54 7.40 -2.50 -4.14
C TRP A 54 6.68 -3.70 -3.53
N PHE A 55 5.85 -3.46 -2.51
CA PHE A 55 5.09 -4.53 -1.87
C PHE A 55 4.06 -5.17 -2.82
N GLY A 56 3.56 -4.44 -3.81
CA GLY A 56 2.66 -4.99 -4.83
C GLY A 56 3.27 -6.17 -5.59
N VAL A 57 4.58 -6.13 -5.86
CA VAL A 57 5.30 -7.25 -6.48
C VAL A 57 5.41 -8.43 -5.54
N LEU A 58 5.70 -8.18 -4.25
CA LEU A 58 5.74 -9.25 -3.24
C LEU A 58 4.38 -9.95 -3.09
N LEU A 59 3.29 -9.19 -3.17
CA LEU A 59 1.93 -9.75 -3.15
C LEU A 59 1.65 -10.64 -4.37
N LEU A 60 2.13 -10.25 -5.57
CA LEU A 60 2.03 -11.10 -6.77
C LEU A 60 2.91 -12.34 -6.67
N LEU A 61 4.10 -12.21 -6.07
CA LEU A 61 5.06 -13.29 -5.87
C LEU A 61 4.59 -14.32 -4.83
N ARG A 62 3.75 -13.90 -3.88
CA ARG A 62 3.20 -14.75 -2.81
C ARG A 62 2.52 -16.02 -3.36
N GLY A 63 1.71 -15.91 -4.42
CA GLY A 63 1.02 -17.06 -5.02
C GLY A 63 1.98 -18.12 -5.56
N PRO A 64 2.90 -17.77 -6.49
CA PRO A 64 3.94 -18.66 -6.97
C PRO A 64 4.79 -19.28 -5.85
N LEU A 65 5.20 -18.49 -4.85
CA LEU A 65 5.98 -18.99 -3.72
C LEU A 65 5.22 -20.02 -2.87
N MET A 66 3.89 -19.90 -2.73
CA MET A 66 3.10 -20.94 -2.06
C MET A 66 2.97 -22.21 -2.90
N SER A 67 2.88 -22.09 -4.23
CA SER A 67 2.74 -23.27 -5.10
C SER A 67 4.03 -24.08 -5.23
N LEU A 68 5.19 -23.44 -5.04
CA LEU A 68 6.49 -24.04 -5.31
C LEU A 68 6.84 -25.22 -4.37
N PRO A 69 6.65 -25.15 -3.03
CA PRO A 69 6.87 -26.29 -2.15
C PRO A 69 6.03 -27.52 -2.52
N ILE A 70 4.77 -27.30 -2.90
CA ILE A 70 3.83 -28.36 -3.29
C ILE A 70 4.30 -29.03 -4.58
N ALA A 71 4.80 -28.24 -5.54
CA ALA A 71 5.29 -28.76 -6.82
C ALA A 71 6.65 -29.47 -6.71
N LEU A 72 7.55 -29.03 -5.80
CA LEU A 72 8.91 -29.57 -5.70
C LEU A 72 9.04 -30.78 -4.77
N ALA A 73 8.26 -30.83 -3.69
CA ALA A 73 8.41 -31.84 -2.64
C ALA A 73 7.19 -32.77 -2.55
N THR A 74 6.65 -33.22 -3.69
CA THR A 74 5.42 -34.02 -3.78
C THR A 74 5.41 -35.23 -2.85
N ASP A 75 6.56 -35.88 -2.68
CA ASP A 75 6.69 -37.14 -1.93
C ASP A 75 7.02 -36.92 -0.43
N TYR A 76 7.24 -35.67 -0.02
CA TYR A 76 7.68 -35.32 1.34
C TYR A 76 6.77 -34.26 1.98
N PRO A 77 5.56 -34.63 2.46
CA PRO A 77 4.64 -33.71 3.10
C PRO A 77 5.24 -32.86 4.25
N PRO A 78 6.12 -33.39 5.13
CA PRO A 78 6.77 -32.57 6.15
C PRO A 78 7.60 -31.41 5.55
N VAL A 79 8.31 -31.65 4.44
CA VAL A 79 9.11 -30.64 3.75
C VAL A 79 8.22 -29.58 3.12
N GLN A 80 7.06 -29.98 2.57
CA GLN A 80 6.07 -29.04 2.02
C GLN A 80 5.56 -28.08 3.09
N VAL A 81 5.12 -28.61 4.24
CA VAL A 81 4.56 -27.82 5.34
C VAL A 81 5.60 -26.87 5.93
N MET A 82 6.83 -27.36 6.19
CA MET A 82 7.92 -26.54 6.71
C MET A 82 8.31 -25.40 5.75
N SER A 83 8.39 -25.71 4.45
CA SER A 83 8.72 -24.69 3.42
C SER A 83 7.61 -23.65 3.29
N LEU A 84 6.34 -24.06 3.30
CA LEU A 84 5.20 -23.15 3.28
C LEU A 84 5.18 -22.24 4.51
N MET A 85 5.40 -22.80 5.70
CA MET A 85 5.48 -22.04 6.94
C MET A 85 6.59 -20.98 6.88
N LEU A 86 7.78 -21.33 6.37
CA LEU A 86 8.88 -20.39 6.19
C LEU A 86 8.50 -19.24 5.23
N VAL A 87 7.87 -19.56 4.09
CA VAL A 87 7.39 -18.55 3.13
C VAL A 87 6.38 -17.60 3.78
N PHE A 88 5.40 -18.13 4.53
CA PHE A 88 4.41 -17.32 5.23
C PHE A 88 5.03 -16.43 6.30
N LEU A 89 5.96 -16.95 7.10
CA LEU A 89 6.67 -16.18 8.13
C LEU A 89 7.48 -15.04 7.54
N VAL A 90 8.23 -15.28 6.45
CA VAL A 90 9.01 -14.23 5.78
C VAL A 90 8.08 -13.13 5.25
N ILE A 91 6.99 -13.50 4.57
CA ILE A 91 6.01 -12.53 4.06
C ILE A 91 5.36 -11.76 5.21
N LEU A 92 5.00 -12.41 6.31
CA LEU A 92 4.41 -11.78 7.49
C LEU A 92 5.36 -10.78 8.16
N ILE A 93 6.65 -11.11 8.28
CA ILE A 93 7.67 -10.21 8.81
C ILE A 93 7.81 -8.99 7.90
N ILE A 94 7.91 -9.19 6.59
CA ILE A 94 8.00 -8.06 5.65
C ILE A 94 6.74 -7.19 5.70
N GLN A 95 5.55 -7.81 5.74
CA GLN A 95 4.27 -7.13 5.79
C GLN A 95 4.10 -6.29 7.06
N SER A 96 4.40 -6.88 8.22
CA SER A 96 4.33 -6.22 9.53
C SER A 96 5.34 -5.09 9.71
N LYS A 97 6.40 -5.05 8.90
CA LYS A 97 7.37 -3.94 8.87
C LYS A 97 7.01 -2.87 7.86
N ALA A 98 6.52 -3.25 6.68
CA ALA A 98 6.27 -2.32 5.58
C ALA A 98 4.98 -1.52 5.73
N TRP A 99 3.91 -2.10 6.33
CA TRP A 99 2.58 -1.48 6.41
C TRP A 99 2.13 -0.86 5.07
N PRO A 100 2.09 -1.67 4.00
CA PRO A 100 1.99 -1.16 2.64
C PRO A 100 0.62 -0.59 2.29
N TRP A 101 -0.44 -1.00 2.99
CA TRP A 101 -1.79 -0.54 2.72
C TRP A 101 -1.97 0.91 3.17
N LYS A 102 -2.69 1.70 2.36
CA LYS A 102 -3.02 3.11 2.71
C LYS A 102 -3.85 3.20 3.99
N VAL A 103 -4.75 2.24 4.20
CA VAL A 103 -5.64 2.17 5.37
C VAL A 103 -4.94 1.36 6.48
N PRO A 104 -4.59 1.97 7.63
CA PRO A 104 -3.91 1.29 8.74
C PRO A 104 -4.62 0.04 9.24
N LEU A 105 -5.95 0.06 9.34
CA LEU A 105 -6.74 -1.11 9.76
C LEU A 105 -6.58 -2.31 8.81
N LEU A 106 -6.41 -2.08 7.50
CA LEU A 106 -6.15 -3.16 6.54
C LEU A 106 -4.79 -3.81 6.80
N ASN A 107 -3.77 -3.05 7.21
CA ASN A 107 -2.46 -3.62 7.59
C ASN A 107 -2.60 -4.56 8.80
N VAL A 108 -3.36 -4.13 9.82
CA VAL A 108 -3.61 -4.95 11.01
C VAL A 108 -4.35 -6.24 10.65
N LEU A 109 -5.42 -6.15 9.86
CA LEU A 109 -6.21 -7.31 9.48
C LEU A 109 -5.45 -8.28 8.56
N ASP A 110 -4.63 -7.76 7.64
CA ASP A 110 -3.81 -8.61 6.76
C ASP A 110 -2.66 -9.28 7.54
N CYS A 111 -2.03 -8.58 8.50
CA CYS A 111 -1.07 -9.19 9.43
C CYS A 111 -1.73 -10.27 10.29
N PHE A 112 -2.91 -9.98 10.86
CA PHE A 112 -3.65 -10.92 11.68
C PHE A 112 -4.08 -12.16 10.89
N THR A 113 -4.57 -11.98 9.66
CA THR A 113 -4.95 -13.08 8.77
C THR A 113 -3.72 -13.89 8.37
N GLY A 114 -2.60 -13.25 8.03
CA GLY A 114 -1.33 -13.92 7.75
C GLY A 114 -0.82 -14.74 8.95
N PHE A 115 -0.96 -14.20 10.17
CA PHE A 115 -0.65 -14.91 11.41
C PHE A 115 -1.55 -16.14 11.60
N CYS A 116 -2.87 -15.99 11.43
CA CYS A 116 -3.82 -17.11 11.53
C CYS A 116 -3.51 -18.21 10.50
N ILE A 117 -3.22 -17.85 9.24
CA ILE A 117 -2.83 -18.81 8.20
C ILE A 117 -1.53 -19.53 8.58
N THR A 118 -0.54 -18.81 9.09
CA THR A 118 0.73 -19.40 9.53
C THR A 118 0.52 -20.40 10.67
N MET A 119 -0.30 -20.03 11.66
CA MET A 119 -0.67 -20.92 12.77
C MET A 119 -1.47 -22.13 12.29
N LEU A 120 -2.35 -21.96 11.30
CA LEU A 120 -3.10 -23.05 10.68
C LEU A 120 -2.16 -24.03 9.99
N VAL A 121 -1.20 -23.54 9.19
CA VAL A 121 -0.17 -24.39 8.54
C VAL A 121 0.67 -25.13 9.59
N ALA A 122 1.07 -24.44 10.67
CA ALA A 122 1.79 -25.07 11.78
C ALA A 122 0.94 -26.16 12.47
N SER A 123 -0.35 -25.91 12.71
CA SER A 123 -1.26 -26.91 13.28
C SER A 123 -1.47 -28.11 12.36
N ASN A 124 -1.49 -27.90 11.04
CA ASN A 124 -1.57 -28.99 10.06
C ASN A 124 -0.37 -29.93 10.12
N SER A 125 0.80 -29.46 10.58
CA SER A 125 1.97 -30.32 10.77
C SER A 125 1.74 -31.42 11.83
N LEU A 126 0.83 -31.21 12.78
CA LEU A 126 0.48 -32.21 13.80
C LEU A 126 -0.19 -33.44 13.19
N TYR A 127 -0.92 -33.27 12.08
CA TYR A 127 -1.62 -34.36 11.39
C TYR A 127 -0.73 -35.20 10.47
N LEU A 128 0.56 -34.88 10.38
CA LEU A 128 1.51 -35.68 9.59
C LEU A 128 1.82 -37.05 10.22
N GLY A 129 1.53 -37.22 11.51
CA GLY A 129 1.63 -38.50 12.23
C GLY A 129 0.27 -39.12 12.53
N ALA A 130 0.27 -40.39 12.93
CA ALA A 130 -0.92 -41.05 13.46
C ALA A 130 -1.28 -40.42 14.83
N LEU A 131 -2.19 -39.46 14.80
CA LEU A 131 -2.77 -38.85 16.00
C LEU A 131 -3.90 -39.73 16.52
N GLU A 132 -3.76 -40.27 17.72
CA GLU A 132 -4.82 -41.04 18.39
C GLU A 132 -5.25 -40.36 19.71
N GLY A 133 -6.53 -40.51 20.04
CA GLY A 133 -7.11 -40.03 21.30
C GLY A 133 -7.07 -38.52 21.50
N SER A 134 -6.69 -38.09 22.70
CA SER A 134 -6.79 -36.69 23.16
C SER A 134 -5.99 -35.68 22.34
N MET A 135 -4.90 -36.11 21.67
CA MET A 135 -4.08 -35.20 20.86
C MET A 135 -4.80 -34.79 19.56
N LYS A 136 -5.61 -35.69 18.99
CA LYS A 136 -6.45 -35.40 17.83
C LYS A 136 -7.52 -34.37 18.20
N ASP A 137 -8.25 -34.59 19.30
CA ASP A 137 -9.29 -33.67 19.76
C ASP A 137 -8.74 -32.27 20.04
N PHE A 138 -7.52 -32.19 20.60
CA PHE A 138 -6.84 -30.92 20.79
C PHE A 138 -6.51 -30.23 19.47
N ALA A 139 -5.93 -30.96 18.50
CA ALA A 139 -5.59 -30.40 17.19
C ALA A 139 -6.83 -29.95 16.42
N ASP A 140 -7.93 -30.72 16.49
CA ASP A 140 -9.21 -30.38 15.87
C ASP A 140 -9.81 -29.12 16.53
N GLY A 141 -9.74 -29.03 17.87
CA GLY A 141 -10.16 -27.86 18.63
C GLY A 141 -9.37 -26.59 18.28
N VAL A 142 -8.04 -26.68 18.26
CA VAL A 142 -7.15 -25.56 17.88
C VAL A 142 -7.43 -25.13 16.44
N GLY A 143 -7.53 -26.07 15.50
CA GLY A 143 -7.85 -25.79 14.11
C GLY A 143 -9.20 -25.08 13.94
N SER A 144 -10.24 -25.54 14.65
CA SER A 144 -11.56 -24.92 14.65
C SER A 144 -11.52 -23.48 15.18
N VAL A 145 -10.78 -23.22 16.26
CA VAL A 145 -10.62 -21.86 16.81
C VAL A 145 -9.90 -20.94 15.82
N ILE A 146 -8.81 -21.40 15.19
CA ILE A 146 -8.07 -20.63 14.19
C ILE A 146 -8.96 -20.31 12.98
N MET A 147 -9.70 -21.29 12.48
CA MET A 147 -10.65 -21.10 11.37
C MET A 147 -11.77 -20.12 11.74
N GLY A 148 -12.28 -20.18 12.97
CA GLY A 148 -13.25 -19.22 13.49
C GLY A 148 -12.70 -17.79 13.54
N MET A 149 -11.48 -17.60 14.05
CA MET A 149 -10.82 -16.29 14.07
C MET A 149 -10.60 -15.73 12.65
N MET A 150 -10.17 -16.58 11.72
CA MET A 150 -10.00 -16.19 10.31
C MET A 150 -11.34 -15.82 9.68
N GLY A 151 -12.39 -16.60 9.91
CA GLY A 151 -13.75 -16.30 9.44
C GLY A 151 -14.28 -14.98 9.99
N ALA A 152 -14.03 -14.67 11.26
CA ALA A 152 -14.37 -13.40 11.87
C ALA A 152 -13.62 -12.23 11.22
N ALA A 153 -12.32 -12.37 10.95
CA ALA A 153 -11.51 -11.34 10.26
C ALA A 153 -12.01 -11.07 8.84
N VAL A 154 -12.34 -12.12 8.07
CA VAL A 154 -12.90 -11.98 6.71
C VAL A 154 -14.29 -11.34 6.75
N THR A 155 -15.14 -11.74 7.70
CA THR A 155 -16.47 -11.14 7.88
C THR A 155 -16.35 -9.66 8.24
N LEU A 156 -15.42 -9.29 9.11
CA LEU A 156 -15.13 -7.89 9.44
C LEU A 156 -14.68 -7.11 8.21
N LEU A 157 -13.75 -7.64 7.40
CA LEU A 157 -13.33 -7.03 6.14
C LEU A 157 -14.49 -6.83 5.17
N PHE A 158 -15.40 -7.81 5.08
CA PHE A 158 -16.57 -7.74 4.24
C PHE A 158 -17.54 -6.63 4.72
N VAL A 159 -17.87 -6.62 6.01
CA VAL A 159 -18.72 -5.58 6.62
C VAL A 159 -18.10 -4.20 6.41
N MET A 160 -16.80 -4.06 6.65
CA MET A 160 -16.07 -2.81 6.40
C MET A 160 -16.16 -2.37 4.94
N THR A 161 -16.03 -3.31 4.00
CA THR A 161 -16.13 -3.02 2.55
C THR A 161 -17.54 -2.56 2.19
N VAL A 162 -18.57 -3.24 2.67
CA VAL A 162 -19.97 -2.86 2.45
C VAL A 162 -20.23 -1.47 3.03
N CYS A 163 -19.85 -1.23 4.29
CA CYS A 163 -19.97 0.09 4.92
C CYS A 163 -19.22 1.17 4.12
N ALA A 164 -17.98 0.91 3.69
CA ALA A 164 -17.21 1.87 2.91
C ALA A 164 -17.90 2.22 1.58
N LEU A 165 -18.48 1.23 0.90
CA LEU A 165 -19.20 1.44 -0.35
C LEU A 165 -20.52 2.19 -0.13
N THR A 166 -21.29 1.86 0.90
CA THR A 166 -22.57 2.52 1.20
C THR A 166 -22.35 3.96 1.67
N PHE A 167 -21.38 4.22 2.54
CA PHE A 167 -21.05 5.58 2.97
C PHE A 167 -20.53 6.44 1.82
N ARG A 168 -19.68 5.87 0.95
CA ARG A 168 -19.19 6.58 -0.23
C ARG A 168 -20.31 6.92 -1.22
N ALA A 169 -21.26 6.01 -1.41
CA ALA A 169 -22.42 6.25 -2.27
C ALA A 169 -23.36 7.30 -1.66
N ALA A 170 -23.57 7.29 -0.34
CA ALA A 170 -24.51 8.17 0.35
C ALA A 170 -23.98 9.59 0.54
N LEU A 171 -22.71 9.76 0.91
CA LEU A 171 -22.16 11.06 1.31
C LEU A 171 -21.54 11.85 0.15
N GLY A 172 -21.34 11.23 -1.02
CA GLY A 172 -20.73 11.86 -2.20
C GLY A 172 -19.30 12.41 -2.01
N GLY A 173 -18.76 12.34 -0.78
CA GLY A 173 -17.48 12.91 -0.38
C GLY A 173 -16.41 11.85 -0.13
N GLN A 174 -15.15 12.25 -0.27
CA GLN A 174 -13.97 11.44 0.03
C GLN A 174 -13.60 11.37 1.52
N GLN A 175 -14.50 11.73 2.44
CA GLN A 175 -14.16 11.66 3.86
C GLN A 175 -13.98 10.21 4.29
N GLU A 176 -12.75 9.87 4.69
CA GLU A 176 -12.43 8.56 5.23
C GLU A 176 -13.03 8.42 6.63
N LEU A 177 -13.67 7.27 6.90
CA LEU A 177 -14.23 6.98 8.23
C LEU A 177 -13.10 6.89 9.26
N ILE A 178 -13.26 7.59 10.38
CA ILE A 178 -12.28 7.62 11.49
C ILE A 178 -11.90 6.19 11.94
N ALA A 179 -12.88 5.27 11.94
CA ALA A 179 -12.67 3.88 12.30
C ALA A 179 -11.61 3.16 11.44
N PHE A 180 -11.43 3.55 10.18
CA PHE A 180 -10.47 2.92 9.27
C PHE A 180 -9.03 3.38 9.49
N ASN A 181 -8.85 4.62 9.95
CA ASN A 181 -7.53 5.20 10.10
C ASN A 181 -6.82 4.83 11.42
N LEU A 182 -7.50 4.13 12.35
CA LEU A 182 -7.02 3.78 13.70
C LEU A 182 -6.57 4.99 14.56
N GLN A 183 -6.54 6.17 13.96
CA GLN A 183 -6.08 7.43 14.51
C GLN A 183 -6.99 8.53 13.96
N ARG A 184 -7.20 9.56 14.77
CA ARG A 184 -7.92 10.75 14.33
C ARG A 184 -7.00 11.56 13.43
N THR A 185 -7.40 11.75 12.18
CA THR A 185 -6.70 12.68 11.29
C THR A 185 -6.76 14.08 11.90
N PRO A 186 -5.62 14.80 12.01
CA PRO A 186 -5.62 16.16 12.50
C PRO A 186 -6.51 17.03 11.62
N ALA A 187 -7.18 18.01 12.21
CA ALA A 187 -8.02 18.93 11.46
C ALA A 187 -7.16 19.61 10.36
N PRO A 188 -7.66 19.71 9.11
CA PRO A 188 -6.90 20.32 8.01
C PRO A 188 -6.43 21.74 8.33
N THR A 189 -7.21 22.49 9.11
CA THR A 189 -6.85 23.83 9.60
C THR A 189 -5.60 23.81 10.46
N LEU A 190 -5.51 22.88 11.42
CA LEU A 190 -4.36 22.75 12.30
C LEU A 190 -3.10 22.33 11.53
N ALA A 191 -3.25 21.47 10.53
CA ALA A 191 -2.15 21.09 9.63
C ALA A 191 -1.67 22.29 8.80
N ALA A 192 -2.60 23.09 8.25
CA ALA A 192 -2.29 24.30 7.51
C ALA A 192 -1.61 25.37 8.39
N GLU A 193 -2.13 25.62 9.60
CA GLU A 193 -1.54 26.54 10.58
C GLU A 193 -0.12 26.10 10.98
N SER A 194 0.08 24.80 11.22
CA SER A 194 1.40 24.24 11.54
C SER A 194 2.39 24.40 10.38
N LEU A 195 1.92 24.18 9.14
CA LEU A 195 2.73 24.35 7.94
C LEU A 195 3.10 25.83 7.70
N GLN A 196 2.14 26.74 7.87
CA GLN A 196 2.37 28.18 7.76
C GLN A 196 3.35 28.68 8.84
N SER A 197 3.16 28.29 10.08
CA SER A 197 4.05 28.61 11.20
C SER A 197 5.48 28.09 10.96
N MET A 198 5.62 26.85 10.47
CA MET A 198 6.91 26.29 10.09
C MET A 198 7.55 27.07 8.93
N SER A 199 6.78 27.44 7.91
CA SER A 199 7.28 28.22 6.77
C SER A 199 7.79 29.60 7.19
N ALA A 200 7.11 30.30 8.10
CA ALA A 200 7.53 31.60 8.62
C ALA A 200 8.87 31.50 9.36
N LYS A 201 9.02 30.49 10.23
CA LYS A 201 10.28 30.24 10.95
C LYS A 201 11.42 29.83 10.01
N LEU A 202 11.12 29.10 8.94
CA LEU A 202 12.13 28.73 7.93
C LEU A 202 12.62 29.94 7.13
N VAL A 203 11.77 30.95 6.93
CA VAL A 203 12.16 32.21 6.27
C VAL A 203 13.07 33.06 7.15
N GLU A 204 12.87 33.03 8.47
CA GLU A 204 13.71 33.75 9.43
C GLU A 204 15.09 33.10 9.64
N MET A 205 15.22 31.79 9.38
CA MET A 205 16.45 31.04 9.59
C MET A 205 17.43 31.21 8.43
N ASP A 206 18.69 31.52 8.74
CA ASP A 206 19.74 31.62 7.74
C ASP A 206 20.04 30.26 7.10
N ARG A 207 20.56 30.26 5.86
CA ARG A 207 20.84 29.03 5.13
C ARG A 207 21.84 28.12 5.87
N ALA A 208 22.83 28.68 6.57
CA ALA A 208 23.82 27.86 7.28
C ALA A 208 23.20 27.25 8.54
N GLY A 209 22.36 27.99 9.26
CA GLY A 209 21.52 27.48 10.35
C GLY A 209 20.62 26.33 9.92
N LEU A 210 19.93 26.47 8.78
CA LEU A 210 19.08 25.41 8.23
C LEU A 210 19.89 24.16 7.88
N VAL A 211 21.01 24.31 7.15
CA VAL A 211 21.87 23.16 6.80
C VAL A 211 22.40 22.47 8.06
N LYS A 212 22.79 23.23 9.08
CA LYS A 212 23.22 22.69 10.36
C LYS A 212 22.11 21.90 11.05
N ALA A 213 20.89 22.45 11.11
CA ALA A 213 19.73 21.77 11.69
C ALA A 213 19.37 20.48 10.93
N LEU A 214 19.36 20.52 9.58
CA LEU A 214 19.14 19.34 8.74
C LEU A 214 20.24 18.29 8.94
N SER A 215 21.50 18.70 9.06
CA SER A 215 22.62 17.78 9.30
C SER A 215 22.60 17.13 10.68
N ALA A 216 21.92 17.73 11.65
CA ALA A 216 21.74 17.18 12.98
C ALA A 216 20.61 16.14 13.05
N MET A 217 19.70 16.12 12.08
CA MET A 217 18.63 15.12 12.03
C MET A 217 19.15 13.76 11.55
N GLY A 218 18.50 12.69 12.03
CA GLY A 218 18.80 11.34 11.58
C GLY A 218 18.57 11.18 10.07
N VAL A 219 19.31 10.26 9.44
CA VAL A 219 19.16 9.98 8.00
C VAL A 219 17.73 9.57 7.65
N TYR A 220 17.03 8.88 8.55
CA TYR A 220 15.63 8.48 8.37
C TYR A 220 14.70 9.70 8.35
N ASP A 221 14.82 10.60 9.33
CA ASP A 221 13.99 11.81 9.44
C ASP A 221 14.23 12.75 8.26
N ASN A 222 15.48 12.90 7.83
CA ASN A 222 15.83 13.67 6.65
C ASN A 222 15.16 13.13 5.37
N LYS A 223 15.11 11.81 5.20
CA LYS A 223 14.41 11.17 4.07
C LYS A 223 12.90 11.40 4.16
N LEU A 224 12.32 11.29 5.36
CA LEU A 224 10.91 11.52 5.59
C LEU A 224 10.52 12.97 5.33
N LEU A 225 11.33 13.92 5.80
CA LEU A 225 11.13 15.34 5.55
C LEU A 225 11.21 15.65 4.06
N LEU A 226 12.22 15.12 3.36
CA LEU A 226 12.36 15.30 1.91
C LEU A 226 11.15 14.74 1.15
N ALA A 227 10.66 13.55 1.52
CA ALA A 227 9.45 12.96 0.93
C ALA A 227 8.21 13.82 1.21
N SER A 228 8.07 14.34 2.43
CA SER A 228 6.94 15.19 2.84
C SER A 228 6.94 16.53 2.09
N VAL A 229 8.11 17.18 1.96
CA VAL A 229 8.27 18.41 1.18
C VAL A 229 8.00 18.17 -0.30
N SER A 230 8.47 17.04 -0.85
CA SER A 230 8.17 16.67 -2.23
C SER A 230 6.68 16.47 -2.46
N LEU A 231 5.99 15.79 -1.52
CA LEU A 231 4.54 15.57 -1.58
C LEU A 231 3.77 16.90 -1.53
N LEU A 232 4.15 17.79 -0.62
CA LEU A 232 3.55 19.13 -0.53
C LEU A 232 3.77 19.93 -1.83
N GLY A 233 4.98 19.85 -2.39
CA GLY A 233 5.32 20.50 -3.65
C GLY A 233 4.53 19.98 -4.86
N THR A 234 4.12 18.70 -4.85
CA THR A 234 3.33 18.10 -5.94
C THR A 234 1.83 18.27 -5.78
N GLU A 235 1.30 18.22 -4.55
CA GLU A 235 -0.15 18.18 -4.30
C GLU A 235 -0.74 19.54 -3.90
N VAL A 236 0.03 20.39 -3.20
CA VAL A 236 -0.49 21.65 -2.63
C VAL A 236 -0.13 22.86 -3.50
N VAL A 237 1.07 22.86 -4.09
CA VAL A 237 1.49 23.96 -4.95
C VAL A 237 0.84 23.77 -6.33
N PRO A 238 -0.08 24.65 -6.77
CA PRO A 238 -0.70 24.52 -8.08
C PRO A 238 0.40 24.54 -9.14
N SER A 239 0.34 23.56 -10.05
CA SER A 239 1.33 23.42 -11.12
C SER A 239 1.47 24.76 -11.85
N TYR A 240 2.71 25.13 -12.21
CA TYR A 240 2.98 26.36 -12.97
C TYR A 240 2.13 26.43 -14.26
N ALA A 241 1.76 25.27 -14.81
CA ALA A 241 0.85 25.14 -15.95
C ALA A 241 -0.58 25.62 -15.63
N ASP A 242 -1.11 25.31 -14.45
CA ASP A 242 -2.43 25.78 -14.01
C ASP A 242 -2.43 27.29 -13.76
N GLN A 243 -1.32 27.83 -13.23
CA GLN A 243 -1.13 29.27 -13.07
C GLN A 243 -1.05 30.00 -14.43
N MET A 244 -0.39 29.40 -15.43
CA MET A 244 -0.37 29.95 -16.80
C MET A 244 -1.74 29.87 -17.48
N ALA A 245 -2.47 28.77 -17.30
CA ALA A 245 -3.81 28.59 -17.86
C ALA A 245 -4.81 29.61 -17.29
N THR A 246 -4.74 29.87 -15.97
CA THR A 246 -5.56 30.92 -15.32
C THR A 246 -5.19 32.32 -15.80
N ARG A 247 -3.89 32.64 -15.91
CA ARG A 247 -3.46 33.94 -16.48
C ARG A 247 -3.91 34.16 -17.92
N HIS A 248 -3.92 33.10 -18.74
CA HIS A 248 -4.42 33.20 -20.12
C HIS A 248 -5.94 33.33 -20.21
N ALA A 249 -6.68 32.80 -19.22
CA ALA A 249 -8.12 33.01 -19.12
C ALA A 249 -8.45 34.45 -18.71
N GLU A 250 -7.78 34.99 -17.68
CA GLU A 250 -7.97 36.38 -17.22
C GLU A 250 -7.57 37.41 -18.30
N GLY A 251 -6.44 37.21 -18.98
CA GLY A 251 -6.01 38.13 -20.05
C GLY A 251 -6.90 38.14 -21.30
N ARG A 252 -7.89 37.24 -21.41
CA ARG A 252 -8.81 37.16 -22.56
C ARG A 252 -10.13 37.90 -22.30
N GLU A 253 -10.51 38.14 -21.06
CA GLU A 253 -11.73 38.88 -20.71
C GLU A 253 -11.54 40.40 -20.81
N ASP A 254 -10.33 40.90 -20.56
CA ASP A 254 -10.02 42.33 -20.65
C ASP A 254 -9.99 42.90 -22.09
N GLY A 255 -10.09 42.03 -23.11
CA GLY A 255 -10.00 42.41 -24.53
C GLY A 255 -11.32 42.56 -25.30
N VAL A 256 -12.47 42.21 -24.71
CA VAL A 256 -13.76 42.12 -25.46
C VAL A 256 -14.80 43.17 -25.03
N GLY A 257 -14.44 44.09 -24.12
CA GLY A 257 -15.36 45.09 -23.55
C GLY A 257 -15.54 46.42 -24.29
N CYS A 258 -15.05 46.60 -25.53
CA CYS A 258 -15.11 47.90 -26.23
C CYS A 258 -15.59 47.79 -27.69
N MET A 259 -16.88 47.54 -27.92
CA MET A 259 -17.63 48.07 -29.07
C MET A 259 -19.06 47.55 -29.03
N PHE A 260 -20.01 48.33 -28.52
CA PHE A 260 -21.39 48.43 -29.03
C PHE A 260 -22.05 49.59 -28.28
N VAL A 261 -21.69 50.81 -28.69
CA VAL A 261 -22.54 51.99 -28.52
C VAL A 261 -23.34 52.05 -29.81
N THR A 262 -24.62 51.66 -29.74
CA THR A 262 -25.59 51.90 -30.81
C THR A 262 -26.29 53.22 -30.53
N ASP A 263 -26.14 54.14 -31.47
CA ASP A 263 -26.98 55.34 -31.65
C ASP A 263 -28.45 54.98 -31.95
#